data_AF-A0A1I5FVX7-F1
#
_entry.id   AF-A0A1I5FVX7-F1
#
_cell.length_a   1.000
_cell.length_b   1.000
_cell.length_c   1.000
_cell.angle_alpha   90.00
_cell.angle_beta   90.00
_cell.angle_gamma   90.00
#
_symmetry.space_group_name_H-M   'P 1'
#
loop_
_entity.id
_entity.type
_entity.pdbx_description
1 polymer ?
#
loop_
_entity_poly.entity_id
_entity_poly.type
_entity_poly.pdbx_seq_one_letter_code
_entity_poly.pdbx_strand_id
1 'polypeptide(L)' 'MTCHFKVTDLNGFEIEITNLKEAIKIAKRNTGYSHEDKSFSEFDKRQKAYWTDMFDKLKAKKEQLLMTKISEQ' A
#
# COMPACT_ATOMS: atom_id res chain seq x y z
N MET A 1 10.36 -13.22 1.28
CA MET A 1 11.29 -12.12 1.60
C MET A 1 10.65 -11.32 2.70
N THR A 2 11.09 -11.56 3.92
CA THR A 2 10.83 -10.69 5.06
C THR A 2 11.64 -9.43 4.84
N CYS A 3 10.98 -8.28 4.80
CA CYS A 3 11.60 -6.96 4.68
C CYS A 3 11.09 -6.20 5.89
N HIS A 4 11.93 -5.54 6.68
CA HIS A 4 11.48 -4.64 7.73
C HIS A 4 11.77 -3.21 7.27
N PHE A 5 10.72 -2.47 6.95
CA PHE A 5 10.83 -1.05 6.64
C PHE A 5 9.53 -0.33 6.96
N LYS A 6 9.60 0.99 7.08
CA LYS A 6 8.46 1.83 7.41
C LYS A 6 7.94 2.59 6.20
N VAL A 7 6.63 2.81 6.16
CA VAL A 7 5.95 3.70 5.21
C VAL A 7 5.08 4.65 6.01
N THR A 8 5.15 5.95 5.72
CA THR A 8 4.19 6.92 6.26
C THR A 8 2.89 6.85 5.45
N ASP A 9 1.79 6.55 6.12
CA ASP A 9 0.46 6.50 5.51
C ASP A 9 -0.08 7.88 5.14
N LEU A 10 -1.26 7.92 4.54
CA LEU A 10 -1.92 9.18 4.14
C LEU A 10 -2.26 10.09 5.32
N ASN A 11 -2.35 9.55 6.54
CA ASN A 11 -2.71 10.27 7.76
C ASN A 11 -1.47 10.71 8.55
N GLY A 12 -0.26 10.42 8.08
CA GLY A 12 1.00 10.79 8.72
C GLY A 12 1.52 9.77 9.74
N PHE A 13 0.94 8.58 9.83
CA PHE A 13 1.39 7.52 10.73
C PHE A 13 2.40 6.60 10.06
N GLU A 14 3.44 6.20 10.80
CA GLU A 14 4.37 5.19 10.32
C GLU A 14 3.78 3.78 10.46
N ILE A 15 3.77 3.03 9.36
CA ILE A 15 3.36 1.63 9.31
C ILE A 15 4.60 0.78 9.04
N GLU A 16 4.86 -0.17 9.94
CA GLU A 16 5.89 -1.18 9.74
C GLU A 16 5.40 -2.26 8.76
N ILE A 17 6.18 -2.47 7.71
CA ILE A 17 5.96 -3.52 6.72
C ILE A 17 6.98 -4.62 7.00
N THR A 18 6.49 -5.83 7.29
CA THR A 18 7.31 -7.03 7.57
C THR A 18 7.36 -7.99 6.36
N ASN A 19 6.37 -7.89 5.47
CA ASN A 19 6.28 -8.67 4.23
C ASN A 19 5.72 -7.81 3.08
N LEU A 20 6.61 -7.30 2.24
CA LEU A 20 6.25 -6.41 1.14
C LEU A 20 5.31 -7.06 0.12
N LYS A 21 5.50 -8.35 -0.19
CA LYS A 21 4.67 -9.02 -1.21
C LYS A 21 3.22 -9.15 -0.75
N GLU A 22 3.01 -9.53 0.50
CA GLU A 22 1.66 -9.66 1.06
C GLU A 22 1.02 -8.29 1.30
N ALA A 23 1.79 -7.30 1.77
CA ALA A 23 1.29 -5.93 1.93
C ALA A 23 0.77 -5.34 0.61
N ILE A 24 1.49 -5.52 -0.51
CA ILE A 24 1.05 -5.09 -1.84
C ILE A 24 -0.26 -5.76 -2.26
N LYS A 25 -0.41 -7.07 -2.00
CA LYS A 25 -1.64 -7.79 -2.34
C LYS A 25 -2.85 -7.28 -1.56
N ILE A 26 -2.67 -7.05 -0.25
CA ILE A 26 -3.73 -6.52 0.62
C ILE A 26 -4.13 -5.13 0.16
N ALA A 27 -3.17 -4.24 -0.06
CA ALA A 27 -3.45 -2.87 -0.51
C ALA A 27 -4.18 -2.86 -1.86
N LYS A 28 -3.71 -3.65 -2.83
CA LYS A 28 -4.35 -3.78 -4.16
C LYS A 28 -5.80 -4.25 -4.05
N ARG A 29 -6.08 -5.24 -3.20
CA ARG A 29 -7.46 -5.77 -3.03
C ARG A 29 -8.41 -4.69 -2.51
N ASN A 30 -7.91 -3.80 -1.66
CA ASN A 30 -8.72 -2.79 -1.01
C ASN A 30 -8.81 -1.46 -1.78
N THR A 31 -8.13 -1.27 -2.93
CA THR A 31 -8.34 -0.06 -3.76
C THR A 31 -9.76 0.03 -4.32
N GLY A 32 -10.47 -1.08 -4.39
CA GLY A 32 -11.88 -1.17 -4.76
C GLY A 32 -12.86 -1.07 -3.60
N TYR A 33 -12.43 -0.66 -2.39
CA TYR A 33 -13.25 -0.68 -1.17
C TYR A 33 -14.60 0.03 -1.37
N SER A 34 -15.70 -0.67 -1.13
CA SER A 34 -17.04 -0.08 -1.24
C SER A 34 -18.07 -0.83 -0.41
N HIS A 35 -19.08 -0.11 0.04
CA HIS A 35 -20.30 -0.67 0.60
C HIS A 35 -21.45 -0.67 -0.43
N GLU A 36 -22.40 -1.59 -0.24
CA GLU A 36 -23.66 -1.59 -1.00
C GLU A 36 -24.52 -0.37 -0.60
N ASP A 37 -24.62 -0.10 0.70
CA ASP A 37 -25.29 1.08 1.23
C ASP A 37 -24.53 2.36 0.87
N LYS A 38 -25.19 3.24 0.11
CA LYS A 38 -24.63 4.50 -0.38
C LYS A 38 -24.50 5.58 0.70
N SER A 39 -25.09 5.38 1.87
CA SER A 39 -24.88 6.25 3.03
C SER A 39 -23.39 6.33 3.43
N PHE A 40 -22.60 5.31 3.09
CA PHE A 40 -21.16 5.24 3.34
C PHE A 40 -20.28 5.82 2.21
N SER A 41 -20.86 6.43 1.18
CA SER A 41 -20.10 6.87 -0.01
C SER A 41 -18.89 7.77 0.28
N GLU A 42 -18.98 8.68 1.26
CA GLU A 42 -17.85 9.51 1.66
C GLU A 42 -16.77 8.72 2.40
N PHE A 43 -17.15 7.72 3.20
CA PHE A 43 -16.20 6.81 3.83
C PHE A 43 -15.50 5.94 2.78
N ASP A 44 -16.25 5.39 1.82
CA ASP A 44 -15.70 4.61 0.72
C ASP A 44 -14.67 5.40 -0.09
N LYS A 45 -14.95 6.67 -0.40
CA LYS A 45 -13.99 7.57 -1.08
C LYS A 45 -12.69 7.70 -0.29
N ARG A 46 -12.77 7.93 1.03
CA ARG A 46 -11.58 8.03 1.89
C ARG A 46 -10.80 6.72 1.94
N GLN A 47 -11.48 5.58 2.08
CA GLN A 47 -10.83 4.27 2.10
C GLN A 47 -10.16 3.95 0.77
N LYS A 48 -10.80 4.23 -0.37
CA LYS A 48 -10.20 4.04 -1.70
C LYS A 48 -8.95 4.89 -1.87
N ALA A 49 -9.00 6.16 -1.47
CA ALA A 49 -7.85 7.06 -1.52
C ALA A 49 -6.69 6.52 -0.65
N TYR A 50 -6.98 6.13 0.59
CA TYR A 50 -6.01 5.55 1.51
C TYR A 50 -5.34 4.29 0.94
N TRP A 51 -6.13 3.33 0.46
CA TRP A 51 -5.59 2.07 -0.04
C TRP A 51 -4.83 2.22 -1.36
N THR A 52 -5.23 3.19 -2.20
CA THR A 52 -4.52 3.51 -3.45
C THR A 52 -3.14 4.11 -3.14
N ASP A 53 -3.09 5.09 -2.23
CA ASP A 53 -1.82 5.68 -1.76
C ASP A 53 -0.87 4.62 -1.19
N MET A 54 -1.38 3.73 -0.31
CA MET A 54 -0.59 2.63 0.24
C MET A 54 -0.10 1.66 -0.84
N PHE A 55 -0.95 1.29 -1.79
CA PHE A 55 -0.57 0.40 -2.89
C PHE A 55 0.56 1.00 -3.74
N ASP A 56 0.45 2.28 -4.09
CA ASP A 56 1.43 2.98 -4.93
C ASP A 56 2.78 3.09 -4.21
N LYS A 57 2.79 3.48 -2.93
CA LYS A 57 4.02 3.55 -2.10
C LYS A 57 4.71 2.20 -1.99
N LEU A 58 3.96 1.13 -1.74
CA LEU A 58 4.53 -0.22 -1.64
C LEU A 58 5.04 -0.73 -2.99
N LYS A 59 4.35 -0.43 -4.08
CA LYS A 59 4.79 -0.78 -5.44
C LYS A 59 6.08 -0.05 -5.81
N ALA A 60 6.17 1.26 -5.57
CA ALA A 60 7.37 2.04 -5.79
C ALA A 60 8.56 1.47 -4.98
N LYS A 61 8.34 1.09 -3.72
CA LYS A 61 9.38 0.45 -2.92
C LYS A 61 9.84 -0.88 -3.51
N LYS A 62 8.92 -1.70 -4.01
CA LYS A 62 9.26 -2.95 -4.69
C LYS A 62 10.12 -2.71 -5.94
N GLU A 63 9.78 -1.70 -6.74
CA GLU A 63 10.53 -1.33 -7.94
C GLU A 63 11.95 -0.86 -7.59
N GLN A 64 12.09 0.00 -6.58
CA GLN A 64 13.41 0.42 -6.06
C GLN A 64 14.27 -0.78 -5.65
N LEU A 65 13.71 -1.72 -4.87
CA LEU A 65 14.43 -2.93 -4.44
C LEU A 65 14.82 -3.86 -5.59
N LEU A 66 14.09 -3.84 -6.71
CA LEU A 66 14.46 -4.58 -7.91
C LEU A 66 15.61 -3.88 -8.64
N MET A 67 15.55 -2.55 -8.77
CA MET A 67 16.61 -1.77 -9.42
C MET A 67 17.94 -1.85 -8.66
N THR A 68 17.93 -1.78 -7.33
CA THR A 68 19.15 -1.92 -6.51
C THR A 68 19.83 -3.28 -6.69
N LYS A 69 19.04 -4.35 -6.86
CA LYS A 69 19.59 -5.70 -7.08
C LYS A 69 20.20 -5.89 -8.47
N ILE A 70 19.75 -5.11 -9.46
CA ILE A 70 20.30 -5.15 -10.82
C ILE A 70 21.63 -4.39 -10.88
N SER A 71 21.81 -3.34 -10.07
CA SER A 71 23.08 -2.59 -10.00
C SER A 71 24.17 -3.27 -9.18
N GLU A 72 23.83 -4.29 -8.39
CA GLU A 72 24.77 -5.05 -7.54
C GLU A 72 25.20 -6.39 -8.17
N GLN A 73 24.71 -6.71 -9.37
CA GLN A 73 25.07 -7.90 -10.17
C GLN A 73 26.00 -7.52 -11.33
#